data_AF-A0A1V6N762-F1
#
_entry.id   AF-A0A1V6N762-F1
#
_cell.length_a   1.000
_cell.length_b   1.000
_cell.length_c   1.000
_cell.angle_alpha   90.00
_cell.angle_beta   90.00
_cell.angle_gamma   90.00
#
_symmetry.space_group_name_H-M   'P 1'
#
loop_
_entity.id
_entity.type
_entity.pdbx_description
1 polymer ?
#
loop_
_entity_poly.entity_id
_entity_poly.type
_entity_poly.pdbx_seq_one_letter_code
_entity_poly.pdbx_strand_id
1 'polypeptide(L)'
;MVDAFLALPNFGTNVIYAFSGTQYARVNFASDKIETGPHWITSQWGTFKKAGFGTVDAIVEVPNEPNQFYAFYGGQYFRAKIDSNGSDSFVYSAPKSIASEWPGLVEAGFDTIDAAVVNPTHPDQIYFFSGTRSLEYSVSKSKICWGPHTISEGWPSLKEAGFDRVDAIVKKPETDHIYYVFRGNQYVRIHWKGGDGTVDRHTDFIKDQWKCLSPWV
;
A
#
# COMPACT_ATOMS: atom_id res chain seq x y z
N MET A 1 -2.56 14.26 -0.84
CA MET A 1 -2.15 13.12 0.01
C MET A 1 -1.53 12.05 -0.87
N VAL A 2 -0.79 11.12 -0.28
CA VAL A 2 -0.31 9.94 -1.02
C VAL A 2 -1.31 8.82 -0.78
N ASP A 3 -1.77 8.19 -1.86
CA ASP A 3 -2.83 7.18 -1.79
C ASP A 3 -2.24 5.77 -1.76
N ALA A 4 -1.16 5.51 -2.51
CA ALA A 4 -0.54 4.19 -2.47
C ALA A 4 0.94 4.23 -2.82
N PHE A 5 1.63 3.16 -2.43
CA PHE A 5 2.97 2.85 -2.88
C PHE A 5 3.03 1.46 -3.47
N LEU A 6 3.90 1.28 -4.45
CA LEU A 6 4.30 -0.02 -4.95
C LEU A 6 5.83 -0.09 -4.94
N ALA A 7 6.37 -0.93 -4.07
CA ALA A 7 7.76 -1.35 -4.11
C ALA A 7 7.82 -2.66 -4.90
N LEU A 8 8.68 -2.75 -5.91
CA LEU A 8 8.90 -4.02 -6.62
C LEU A 8 10.41 -4.28 -6.78
N PRO A 9 10.92 -5.46 -6.38
CA PRO A 9 12.35 -5.74 -6.32
C PRO A 9 13.09 -5.59 -7.66
N ASN A 10 12.41 -5.83 -8.78
CA ASN A 10 13.04 -5.90 -10.10
C ASN A 10 13.46 -4.55 -10.70
N PHE A 11 13.02 -3.41 -10.13
CA PHE A 11 13.29 -2.09 -10.71
C PHE A 11 14.42 -1.32 -10.01
N GLY A 12 15.19 -1.99 -9.17
CA GLY A 12 16.24 -1.41 -8.36
C GLY A 12 15.85 -1.36 -6.90
N THR A 13 16.82 -1.60 -6.03
CA THR A 13 16.63 -1.82 -4.61
C THR A 13 16.11 -0.60 -3.84
N ASN A 14 16.08 0.59 -4.44
CA ASN A 14 15.60 1.84 -3.82
C ASN A 14 14.46 2.50 -4.60
N VAL A 15 13.87 1.82 -5.57
CA VAL A 15 12.86 2.42 -6.45
C VAL A 15 11.46 2.03 -5.98
N ILE A 16 10.62 3.04 -5.77
CA ILE A 16 9.20 2.87 -5.45
C ILE A 16 8.34 3.68 -6.42
N TYR A 17 7.14 3.21 -6.69
CA TYR A 17 6.11 4.00 -7.35
C TYR A 17 5.22 4.60 -6.28
N ALA A 18 5.03 5.92 -6.33
CA ALA A 18 4.14 6.67 -5.45
C ALA A 18 2.93 7.16 -6.26
N PHE A 19 1.73 6.95 -5.74
CA PHE A 19 0.46 7.28 -6.40
C PHE A 19 -0.28 8.36 -5.61
N SER A 20 -0.83 9.34 -6.32
CA SER A 20 -1.63 10.42 -5.74
C SER A 20 -2.68 10.92 -6.74
N GLY A 21 -3.94 10.84 -6.36
CA GLY A 21 -5.09 11.07 -7.20
C GLY A 21 -5.01 10.24 -8.48
N THR A 22 -4.91 10.94 -9.61
CA THR A 22 -4.87 10.33 -10.94
C THR A 22 -3.46 10.20 -11.51
N GLN A 23 -2.45 10.52 -10.70
CA GLN A 23 -1.06 10.57 -11.10
C GLN A 23 -0.20 9.60 -10.30
N TYR A 24 0.95 9.26 -10.87
CA TYR A 24 2.00 8.54 -10.18
C TYR A 24 3.37 9.05 -10.61
N ALA A 25 4.39 8.78 -9.80
CA ALA A 25 5.79 9.00 -10.15
C ALA A 25 6.62 7.82 -9.63
N ARG A 26 7.74 7.58 -10.31
CA ARG A 26 8.76 6.67 -9.83
C ARG A 26 9.77 7.48 -9.02
N VAL A 27 9.95 7.11 -7.76
CA VAL A 27 10.75 7.83 -6.80
C VAL A 27 11.92 6.95 -6.36
N ASN A 28 13.11 7.56 -6.38
CA ASN A 28 14.27 7.01 -5.71
C ASN A 28 14.15 7.30 -4.21
N PHE A 29 13.84 6.26 -3.43
CA PHE A 29 13.57 6.36 -1.99
C PHE A 29 14.77 6.95 -1.23
N ALA A 30 15.98 6.49 -1.53
CA ALA A 30 17.18 6.88 -0.79
C ALA A 30 17.56 8.35 -1.00
N SER A 31 17.40 8.86 -2.21
CA SER A 31 17.76 10.24 -2.57
C SER A 31 16.59 11.23 -2.51
N ASP A 32 15.36 10.77 -2.25
CA ASP A 32 14.15 11.59 -2.27
C ASP A 32 14.00 12.38 -3.59
N LYS A 33 14.10 11.67 -4.72
CA LYS A 33 14.02 12.27 -6.07
C LYS A 33 13.03 11.53 -6.95
N ILE A 34 12.23 12.29 -7.71
CA ILE A 34 11.47 11.74 -8.83
C ILE A 34 12.46 11.36 -9.94
N GLU A 35 12.46 10.08 -10.33
CA GLU A 35 13.19 9.60 -11.50
C GLU A 35 12.38 9.77 -12.78
N THR A 36 11.05 9.60 -12.70
CA THR A 36 10.13 9.82 -13.82
C THR A 36 8.73 10.15 -13.31
N GLY A 37 8.01 11.00 -14.05
CA GLY A 37 6.69 11.52 -13.70
C GLY A 37 6.72 12.97 -13.21
N PRO A 38 5.59 13.50 -12.70
CA PRO A 38 4.31 12.81 -12.56
C PRO A 38 3.68 12.45 -13.91
N HIS A 39 3.18 11.24 -14.04
CA HIS A 39 2.41 10.76 -15.21
C HIS A 39 0.99 10.43 -14.78
N TRP A 40 0.03 10.55 -15.71
CA TRP A 40 -1.31 9.99 -15.48
C TRP A 40 -1.19 8.46 -15.37
N ILE A 41 -1.83 7.87 -14.35
CA ILE A 41 -1.81 6.43 -14.11
C ILE A 41 -2.22 5.66 -15.38
N THR A 42 -3.34 6.05 -15.98
CA THR A 42 -3.90 5.39 -17.18
C THR A 42 -3.13 5.64 -18.47
N SER A 43 -2.10 6.48 -18.46
CA SER A 43 -1.23 6.72 -19.64
C SER A 43 -0.08 5.72 -19.74
N GLN A 44 0.41 5.23 -18.60
CA GLN A 44 1.57 4.33 -18.54
C GLN A 44 1.22 2.92 -18.05
N TRP A 45 0.19 2.79 -17.21
CA TRP A 45 -0.23 1.49 -16.68
C TRP A 45 -1.39 0.90 -17.48
N GLY A 46 -1.08 -0.16 -18.25
CA GLY A 46 -2.04 -0.81 -19.13
C GLY A 46 -3.18 -1.49 -18.37
N THR A 47 -2.90 -2.06 -17.18
CA THR A 47 -3.91 -2.70 -16.33
C THR A 47 -4.88 -1.69 -15.74
N PHE A 48 -4.40 -0.57 -15.17
CA PHE A 48 -5.25 0.52 -14.69
C PHE A 48 -6.14 1.10 -15.80
N LYS A 49 -5.57 1.34 -16.99
CA LYS A 49 -6.34 1.80 -18.15
C LYS A 49 -7.46 0.82 -18.54
N LYS A 50 -7.15 -0.47 -18.64
CA LYS A 50 -8.14 -1.52 -18.98
C LYS A 50 -9.17 -1.74 -17.89
N ALA A 51 -8.78 -1.57 -16.63
CA ALA A 51 -9.67 -1.62 -15.47
C ALA A 51 -10.64 -0.43 -15.40
N GLY A 52 -10.32 0.67 -16.08
CA GLY A 52 -11.02 1.95 -15.90
C GLY A 52 -10.68 2.62 -14.56
N PHE A 53 -9.58 2.21 -13.91
CA PHE A 53 -9.15 2.77 -12.64
C PHE A 53 -8.31 4.01 -12.93
N GLY A 54 -8.92 5.18 -12.76
CA GLY A 54 -8.25 6.47 -12.91
C GLY A 54 -7.34 6.81 -11.72
N THR A 55 -7.62 6.22 -10.56
CA THR A 55 -6.92 6.38 -9.28
C THR A 55 -6.69 5.00 -8.65
N VAL A 56 -6.08 4.97 -7.47
CA VAL A 56 -5.91 3.76 -6.68
C VAL A 56 -6.01 4.12 -5.19
N ASP A 57 -6.65 3.26 -4.41
CA ASP A 57 -6.78 3.46 -2.96
C ASP A 57 -5.70 2.69 -2.22
N ALA A 58 -5.39 1.46 -2.64
CA ALA A 58 -4.32 0.67 -2.03
C ALA A 58 -3.60 -0.20 -3.06
N ILE A 59 -2.30 -0.40 -2.85
CA ILE A 59 -1.51 -1.39 -3.58
C ILE A 59 -0.71 -2.22 -2.57
N VAL A 60 -0.66 -3.53 -2.80
CA VAL A 60 0.16 -4.45 -1.99
C VAL A 60 0.71 -5.56 -2.87
N GLU A 61 1.93 -5.98 -2.58
CA GLU A 61 2.55 -7.15 -3.19
C GLU A 61 1.68 -8.39 -2.95
N VAL A 62 1.63 -9.30 -3.92
CA VAL A 62 1.00 -10.60 -3.70
C VAL A 62 1.97 -11.48 -2.91
N PRO A 63 1.58 -12.00 -1.73
CA PRO A 63 2.36 -12.95 -0.97
C PRO A 63 2.96 -14.08 -1.80
N ASN A 64 4.27 -14.28 -1.67
CA ASN A 64 5.04 -15.35 -2.32
C ASN A 64 5.05 -15.32 -3.86
N GLU A 65 4.61 -14.22 -4.48
CA GLU A 65 4.42 -14.10 -5.93
C GLU A 65 5.19 -12.89 -6.44
N PRO A 66 6.49 -13.04 -6.76
CA PRO A 66 7.36 -11.91 -7.07
C PRO A 66 6.85 -11.15 -8.30
N ASN A 67 6.96 -9.82 -8.24
CA ASN A 67 6.52 -8.89 -9.29
C ASN A 67 5.02 -8.87 -9.55
N GLN A 68 4.22 -9.45 -8.65
CA GLN A 68 2.79 -9.37 -8.69
C GLN A 68 2.26 -8.49 -7.56
N PHE A 69 1.18 -7.80 -7.83
CA PHE A 69 0.53 -6.92 -6.87
C PHE A 69 -0.99 -6.98 -7.02
N TYR A 70 -1.67 -6.70 -5.92
CA TYR A 70 -3.07 -6.33 -5.91
C TYR A 70 -3.18 -4.80 -5.92
N ALA A 71 -4.06 -4.26 -6.74
CA ALA A 71 -4.45 -2.85 -6.70
C ALA A 71 -5.96 -2.74 -6.44
N PHE A 72 -6.33 -1.95 -5.44
CA PHE A 72 -7.70 -1.76 -4.97
C PHE A 72 -8.20 -0.37 -5.32
N TYR A 73 -9.46 -0.28 -5.75
CA TYR A 73 -10.16 0.98 -5.99
C TYR A 73 -11.65 0.80 -5.77
N GLY A 74 -12.19 1.51 -4.77
CA GLY A 74 -13.54 1.30 -4.26
C GLY A 74 -13.76 -0.17 -3.86
N GLY A 75 -14.91 -0.72 -4.26
CA GLY A 75 -15.27 -2.12 -4.00
C GLY A 75 -14.65 -3.14 -4.95
N GLN A 76 -13.65 -2.76 -5.74
CA GLN A 76 -13.03 -3.61 -6.75
C GLN A 76 -11.52 -3.67 -6.57
N TYR A 77 -10.93 -4.72 -7.14
CA TYR A 77 -9.48 -4.88 -7.20
C TYR A 77 -9.08 -5.61 -8.47
N PHE A 78 -7.80 -5.54 -8.82
CA PHE A 78 -7.22 -6.47 -9.78
C PHE A 78 -5.89 -7.01 -9.27
N ARG A 79 -5.50 -8.18 -9.80
CA ARG A 79 -4.15 -8.73 -9.66
C ARG A 79 -3.40 -8.54 -10.96
N ALA A 80 -2.22 -7.95 -10.88
CA ALA A 80 -1.36 -7.70 -12.02
C ALA A 80 0.06 -8.20 -11.74
N LYS A 81 0.81 -8.38 -12.81
CA LYS A 81 2.24 -8.66 -12.80
C LYS A 81 2.98 -7.65 -13.65
N ILE A 82 4.21 -7.32 -13.29
CA ILE A 82 5.09 -6.46 -14.11
C ILE A 82 6.27 -7.28 -14.61
N ASP A 83 6.59 -7.16 -15.89
CA ASP A 83 7.77 -7.76 -16.48
C ASP A 83 9.05 -6.95 -16.22
N SER A 84 10.20 -7.46 -16.66
CA SER A 84 11.50 -6.78 -16.50
C SER A 84 11.61 -5.45 -17.25
N ASN A 85 10.70 -5.17 -18.20
CA ASN A 85 10.69 -3.94 -18.97
C ASN A 85 9.76 -2.87 -18.36
N GLY A 86 9.12 -3.17 -17.23
CA GLY A 86 8.15 -2.25 -16.62
C GLY A 86 6.75 -2.33 -17.21
N SER A 87 6.48 -3.31 -18.08
CA SER A 87 5.15 -3.49 -18.67
C SER A 87 4.28 -4.34 -17.75
N ASP A 88 3.12 -3.81 -17.40
CA ASP A 88 2.15 -4.47 -16.55
C ASP A 88 1.13 -5.27 -17.37
N SER A 89 0.73 -6.42 -16.82
CA SER A 89 -0.33 -7.24 -17.39
C SER A 89 -1.17 -7.85 -16.30
N PHE A 90 -2.44 -8.04 -16.61
CA PHE A 90 -3.37 -8.72 -15.74
C PHE A 90 -2.96 -10.17 -15.51
N VAL A 91 -3.10 -10.62 -14.27
CA VAL A 91 -3.06 -12.06 -13.93
C VAL A 91 -4.43 -12.69 -14.22
N TYR A 92 -5.51 -11.94 -14.00
CA TYR A 92 -6.88 -12.31 -14.37
C TYR A 92 -7.43 -11.32 -15.39
N SER A 93 -8.19 -11.78 -16.40
CA SER A 93 -8.60 -10.99 -17.57
C SER A 93 -9.30 -9.65 -17.29
N ALA A 94 -9.83 -9.42 -16.08
CA ALA A 94 -10.52 -8.20 -15.68
C ALA A 94 -10.39 -7.94 -14.16
N PRO A 95 -10.69 -6.71 -13.69
CA PRO A 95 -10.94 -6.44 -12.28
C PRO A 95 -12.08 -7.30 -11.74
N LYS A 96 -12.02 -7.55 -10.44
CA LYS A 96 -12.97 -8.35 -9.70
C LYS A 96 -13.53 -7.56 -8.51
N SER A 97 -14.70 -7.97 -8.03
CA SER A 97 -15.29 -7.41 -6.82
C SER A 97 -14.57 -7.94 -5.59
N ILE A 98 -14.33 -7.06 -4.61
CA ILE A 98 -13.81 -7.46 -3.29
C ILE A 98 -14.81 -8.41 -2.64
N ALA A 99 -16.11 -8.11 -2.72
CA ALA A 99 -17.16 -8.91 -2.11
C ALA A 99 -17.25 -10.36 -2.63
N SER A 100 -16.90 -10.59 -3.90
CA SER A 100 -16.95 -11.95 -4.46
C SER A 100 -15.70 -12.77 -4.18
N GLU A 101 -14.53 -12.12 -4.12
CA GLU A 101 -13.24 -12.83 -4.04
C GLU A 101 -12.64 -12.83 -2.63
N TRP A 102 -13.08 -11.92 -1.76
CA TRP A 102 -12.63 -11.78 -0.39
C TRP A 102 -13.81 -11.74 0.58
N PRO A 103 -14.67 -12.80 0.61
CA PRO A 103 -15.88 -12.79 1.41
C PRO A 103 -15.60 -12.54 2.91
N GLY A 104 -14.49 -13.06 3.44
CA GLY A 104 -14.07 -12.81 4.82
C GLY A 104 -13.76 -11.33 5.12
N LEU A 105 -13.27 -10.55 4.14
CA LEU A 105 -13.08 -9.11 4.32
C LEU A 105 -14.43 -8.40 4.46
N VAL A 106 -15.37 -8.72 3.58
CA VAL A 106 -16.71 -8.12 3.60
C VAL A 106 -17.51 -8.52 4.83
N GLU A 107 -17.40 -9.76 5.29
CA GLU A 107 -17.99 -10.19 6.56
C GLU A 107 -17.45 -9.40 7.76
N ALA A 108 -16.19 -8.96 7.71
CA ALA A 108 -15.59 -8.04 8.68
C ALA A 108 -15.90 -6.55 8.39
N GLY A 109 -16.67 -6.25 7.35
CA GLY A 109 -17.07 -4.92 6.93
C GLY A 109 -15.98 -4.14 6.18
N PHE A 110 -15.06 -4.81 5.50
CA PHE A 110 -14.02 -4.21 4.66
C PHE A 110 -14.44 -4.27 3.19
N ASP A 111 -15.42 -3.42 2.83
CA ASP A 111 -15.90 -3.30 1.45
C ASP A 111 -14.94 -2.52 0.54
N THR A 112 -14.06 -1.72 1.14
CA THR A 112 -12.99 -0.96 0.48
C THR A 112 -11.71 -1.06 1.30
N ILE A 113 -10.57 -0.80 0.66
CA ILE A 113 -9.25 -0.88 1.27
C ILE A 113 -8.52 0.44 1.05
N ASP A 114 -8.13 1.10 2.14
CA ASP A 114 -7.43 2.39 2.11
C ASP A 114 -5.91 2.18 2.10
N ALA A 115 -5.42 1.11 2.70
CA ALA A 115 -4.01 0.73 2.64
C ALA A 115 -3.83 -0.77 2.90
N ALA A 116 -2.71 -1.31 2.44
CA ALA A 116 -2.37 -2.70 2.70
C ALA A 116 -0.85 -2.92 2.75
N VAL A 117 -0.40 -3.86 3.57
CA VAL A 117 1.02 -4.24 3.67
C VAL A 117 1.16 -5.73 4.00
N VAL A 118 2.16 -6.38 3.41
CA VAL A 118 2.51 -7.75 3.78
C VAL A 118 3.07 -7.79 5.20
N ASN A 119 2.64 -8.75 6.01
CA ASN A 119 3.18 -8.94 7.35
C ASN A 119 4.66 -9.37 7.28
N PRO A 120 5.60 -8.62 7.90
CA PRO A 120 7.03 -8.95 7.87
C PRO A 120 7.39 -10.29 8.52
N THR A 121 6.59 -10.81 9.45
CA THR A 121 6.86 -12.10 10.14
C THR A 121 6.06 -13.26 9.55
N HIS A 122 5.02 -12.96 8.78
CA HIS A 122 4.16 -13.96 8.15
C HIS A 122 3.91 -13.57 6.70
N PRO A 123 4.81 -13.91 5.76
CA PRO A 123 4.77 -13.40 4.39
C PRO A 123 3.55 -13.84 3.57
N ASP A 124 2.77 -14.82 4.05
CA ASP A 124 1.45 -15.21 3.51
C ASP A 124 0.31 -14.25 3.93
N GLN A 125 0.55 -13.40 4.91
CA GLN A 125 -0.47 -12.59 5.56
C GLN A 125 -0.35 -11.12 5.17
N ILE A 126 -1.48 -10.47 5.00
CA ILE A 126 -1.59 -9.06 4.65
C ILE A 126 -2.36 -8.36 5.77
N TYR A 127 -1.86 -7.23 6.24
CA TYR A 127 -2.68 -6.29 6.99
C TYR A 127 -3.43 -5.39 6.02
N PHE A 128 -4.75 -5.35 6.19
CA PHE A 128 -5.65 -4.44 5.48
C PHE A 128 -6.12 -3.34 6.41
N PHE A 129 -6.17 -2.11 5.89
CA PHE A 129 -6.65 -0.92 6.58
C PHE A 129 -7.85 -0.35 5.83
N SER A 130 -8.92 0.00 6.56
CA SER A 130 -10.14 0.59 6.00
C SER A 130 -10.83 1.46 7.06
N GLY A 131 -10.93 2.75 6.78
CA GLY A 131 -11.32 3.79 7.71
C GLY A 131 -10.47 3.74 8.98
N THR A 132 -11.13 3.57 10.13
CA THR A 132 -10.45 3.51 11.42
C THR A 132 -10.14 2.09 11.88
N ARG A 133 -10.18 1.10 10.99
CA ARG A 133 -10.03 -0.32 11.32
C ARG A 133 -8.90 -0.98 10.53
N SER A 134 -8.36 -2.03 11.12
CA SER A 134 -7.41 -2.93 10.47
C SER A 134 -7.69 -4.38 10.81
N LEU A 135 -7.28 -5.29 9.93
CA LEU A 135 -7.27 -6.72 10.17
C LEU A 135 -6.06 -7.37 9.51
N GLU A 136 -5.72 -8.59 9.94
CA GLU A 136 -4.72 -9.44 9.29
C GLU A 136 -5.43 -10.59 8.57
N TYR A 137 -5.08 -10.82 7.31
CA TYR A 137 -5.69 -11.83 6.45
C TYR A 137 -4.64 -12.78 5.88
N SER A 138 -4.82 -14.08 6.03
CA SER A 138 -4.01 -15.11 5.37
C SER A 138 -4.55 -15.36 3.98
N VAL A 139 -3.73 -15.10 2.96
CA VAL A 139 -4.11 -15.27 1.55
C VAL A 139 -4.29 -16.76 1.24
N SER A 140 -3.34 -17.61 1.62
CA SER A 140 -3.44 -19.06 1.35
C SER A 140 -4.64 -19.73 2.01
N LYS A 141 -5.03 -19.29 3.21
CA LYS A 141 -6.15 -19.87 3.97
C LYS A 141 -7.47 -19.15 3.71
N SER A 142 -7.44 -18.04 2.98
CA SER A 142 -8.59 -17.18 2.73
C SER A 142 -9.38 -16.85 3.99
N LYS A 143 -8.68 -16.38 5.04
CA LYS A 143 -9.29 -16.12 6.34
C LYS A 143 -8.63 -14.98 7.10
N ILE A 144 -9.40 -14.36 7.98
CA ILE A 144 -8.89 -13.42 8.98
C ILE A 144 -8.12 -14.19 10.04
N CYS A 145 -6.91 -13.75 10.33
CA CYS A 145 -6.04 -14.28 11.37
C CYS A 145 -6.05 -13.43 12.64
N TRP A 146 -6.36 -12.13 12.50
CA TRP A 146 -6.41 -11.18 13.60
C TRP A 146 -7.31 -9.99 13.23
N GLY A 147 -8.03 -9.43 14.21
CA GLY A 147 -9.02 -8.38 13.98
C GLY A 147 -10.38 -8.86 13.48
N PRO A 148 -11.23 -7.93 13.01
CA PRO A 148 -10.95 -6.51 12.86
C PRO A 148 -10.80 -5.78 14.20
N HIS A 149 -9.83 -4.88 14.28
CA HIS A 149 -9.61 -3.97 15.41
C HIS A 149 -9.64 -2.52 14.93
N THR A 150 -9.97 -1.59 15.81
CA THR A 150 -9.68 -0.18 15.51
C THR A 150 -8.16 0.03 15.41
N ILE A 151 -7.70 1.06 14.68
CA ILE A 151 -6.27 1.42 14.65
C ILE A 151 -5.75 1.68 16.07
N SER A 152 -6.57 2.27 16.94
CA SER A 152 -6.20 2.54 18.32
C SER A 152 -5.96 1.29 19.18
N GLU A 153 -6.70 0.21 18.94
CA GLU A 153 -6.55 -1.05 19.66
C GLU A 153 -5.47 -1.93 19.04
N GLY A 154 -5.45 -1.97 17.72
CA GLY A 154 -4.58 -2.84 16.95
C GLY A 154 -3.17 -2.32 16.76
N TRP A 155 -3.02 -1.00 16.76
CA TRP A 155 -1.77 -0.28 16.55
C TRP A 155 -1.60 0.85 17.57
N PRO A 156 -1.44 0.53 18.88
CA PRO A 156 -1.23 1.55 19.91
C PRO A 156 -0.12 2.54 19.57
N SER A 157 0.97 2.08 18.96
CA SER A 157 2.06 2.93 18.50
C SER A 157 1.60 3.99 17.47
N LEU A 158 0.74 3.64 16.52
CA LEU A 158 0.16 4.60 15.56
C LEU A 158 -0.77 5.59 16.26
N LYS A 159 -1.56 5.14 17.24
CA LYS A 159 -2.41 6.02 18.05
C LYS A 159 -1.58 7.06 18.82
N GLU A 160 -0.47 6.63 19.42
CA GLU A 160 0.47 7.53 20.11
C GLU A 160 1.06 8.58 19.17
N ALA A 161 1.28 8.22 17.90
CA ALA A 161 1.66 9.17 16.85
C ALA A 161 0.50 10.04 16.33
N GLY A 162 -0.71 9.86 16.86
CA GLY A 162 -1.91 10.63 16.48
C GLY A 162 -2.60 10.12 15.21
N PHE A 163 -2.38 8.87 14.80
CA PHE A 163 -3.01 8.24 13.65
C PHE A 163 -4.23 7.43 14.09
N ASP A 164 -5.37 7.69 13.46
CA ASP A 164 -6.61 6.92 13.63
C ASP A 164 -7.01 6.14 12.36
N ARG A 165 -6.29 6.36 11.26
CA ARG A 165 -6.44 5.74 9.95
C ARG A 165 -5.08 5.67 9.25
N VAL A 166 -4.99 4.87 8.20
CA VAL A 166 -3.81 4.73 7.36
C VAL A 166 -4.23 4.92 5.91
N ASP A 167 -3.68 5.94 5.26
CA ASP A 167 -3.97 6.27 3.87
C ASP A 167 -2.98 5.61 2.91
N ALA A 168 -1.74 5.36 3.36
CA ALA A 168 -0.76 4.58 2.61
C ALA A 168 0.30 4.02 3.57
N ILE A 169 0.96 2.94 3.16
CA ILE A 169 2.06 2.35 3.91
C ILE A 169 3.10 1.77 2.94
N VAL A 170 4.38 1.97 3.26
CA VAL A 170 5.48 1.42 2.43
C VAL A 170 6.62 0.93 3.31
N LYS A 171 7.16 -0.24 2.96
CA LYS A 171 8.41 -0.74 3.54
C LYS A 171 9.57 0.09 3.00
N LYS A 172 10.46 0.55 3.88
CA LYS A 172 11.72 1.15 3.46
C LYS A 172 12.52 0.09 2.67
N PRO A 173 12.94 0.40 1.43
CA PRO A 173 13.76 -0.53 0.68
C PRO A 173 15.11 -0.81 1.38
N GLU A 174 15.71 -1.97 1.10
CA GLU A 174 17.00 -2.45 1.64
C GLU A 174 17.11 -2.63 3.17
N THR A 175 16.05 -2.35 3.94
CA THR A 175 16.06 -2.58 5.38
C THR A 175 14.95 -3.54 5.76
N ASP A 176 15.26 -4.45 6.68
CA ASP A 176 14.21 -5.20 7.34
C ASP A 176 13.63 -4.33 8.45
N HIS A 177 12.29 -4.30 8.49
CA HIS A 177 11.50 -3.75 9.58
C HIS A 177 11.27 -2.24 9.63
N ILE A 178 11.74 -1.41 8.70
CA ILE A 178 11.34 0.02 8.72
C ILE A 178 10.18 0.24 7.76
N TYR A 179 9.12 0.88 8.25
CA TYR A 179 7.93 1.25 7.46
C TYR A 179 7.59 2.71 7.66
N TYR A 180 7.01 3.31 6.63
CA TYR A 180 6.49 4.67 6.64
C TYR A 180 4.97 4.56 6.47
N VAL A 181 4.24 5.11 7.43
CA VAL A 181 2.77 5.07 7.50
C VAL A 181 2.26 6.49 7.30
N PHE A 182 1.39 6.69 6.32
CA PHE A 182 0.94 8.00 5.85
C PHE A 182 -0.53 8.24 6.21
N ARG A 183 -0.84 9.49 6.55
CA ARG A 183 -2.19 9.98 6.83
C ARG A 183 -2.27 11.47 6.48
N GLY A 184 -3.10 11.82 5.51
CA GLY A 184 -3.28 13.17 5.01
C GLY A 184 -1.97 13.74 4.46
N ASN A 185 -1.47 14.79 5.10
CA ASN A 185 -0.20 15.44 4.77
C ASN A 185 0.94 15.06 5.73
N GLN A 186 0.72 14.06 6.58
CA GLN A 186 1.68 13.59 7.59
C GLN A 186 2.08 12.14 7.37
N TYR A 187 3.21 11.76 7.95
CA TYR A 187 3.61 10.37 8.05
C TYR A 187 4.34 10.12 9.38
N VAL A 188 4.39 8.86 9.77
CA VAL A 188 5.21 8.37 10.88
C VAL A 188 6.09 7.23 10.40
N ARG A 189 7.28 7.12 10.99
CA ARG A 189 8.18 5.98 10.76
C ARG A 189 8.04 4.99 11.91
N ILE A 190 7.77 3.74 11.57
CA ILE A 190 7.73 2.64 12.53
C ILE A 190 8.82 1.63 12.24
N HIS A 191 9.37 1.07 13.30
CA HIS A 191 10.17 -0.14 13.26
C HIS A 191 9.29 -1.33 13.66
N TRP A 192 9.00 -2.20 12.69
CA TRP A 192 7.99 -3.23 12.78
C TRP A 192 8.53 -4.63 12.48
N LYS A 193 8.60 -5.43 13.53
CA LYS A 193 9.04 -6.83 13.55
C LYS A 193 7.88 -7.80 13.80
N GLY A 194 6.66 -7.42 13.45
CA GLY A 194 5.41 -8.06 13.87
C GLY A 194 4.72 -7.30 15.01
N GLY A 195 3.47 -7.64 15.31
CA GLY A 195 2.65 -6.92 16.29
C GLY A 195 2.29 -5.49 15.83
N ASP A 196 2.24 -4.53 16.74
CA ASP A 196 1.91 -3.12 16.49
C ASP A 196 3.11 -2.25 16.07
N GLY A 197 4.33 -2.77 16.14
CA GLY A 197 5.55 -2.04 15.84
C GLY A 197 5.84 -0.89 16.81
N THR A 198 7.04 -0.32 16.71
CA THR A 198 7.47 0.81 17.56
C THR A 198 7.64 2.06 16.71
N VAL A 199 7.07 3.18 17.14
CA VAL A 199 7.30 4.47 16.48
C VAL A 199 8.72 4.95 16.78
N ASP A 200 9.48 5.26 15.74
CA ASP A 200 10.87 5.71 15.87
C ASP A 200 10.99 7.21 16.19
N ARG A 201 10.04 8.02 15.70
CA ARG A 201 10.10 9.50 15.70
C ARG A 201 8.71 10.11 15.78
N HIS A 202 8.65 11.39 16.16
CA HIS A 202 7.45 12.21 16.10
C HIS A 202 6.88 12.26 14.67
N THR A 203 5.57 12.46 14.56
CA THR A 203 4.88 12.65 13.28
C THR A 203 5.45 13.83 12.50
N ASP A 204 5.82 13.60 11.24
CA ASP A 204 6.42 14.59 10.35
C ASP A 204 5.46 14.96 9.21
N PHE A 205 5.60 16.17 8.67
CA PHE A 205 4.90 16.53 7.43
C PHE A 205 5.63 15.95 6.21
N ILE A 206 4.85 15.40 5.27
CA ILE A 206 5.40 14.78 4.06
C ILE A 206 6.20 15.81 3.26
N LYS A 207 5.67 17.02 3.04
CA LYS A 207 6.38 18.11 2.33
C LYS A 207 7.72 18.51 2.95
N ASP A 208 7.95 18.21 4.22
CA ASP A 208 9.15 18.62 4.94
C ASP A 208 10.28 17.60 4.78
N GLN A 209 9.95 16.31 4.67
CA GLN A 209 10.91 15.21 4.63
C GLN A 209 10.97 14.48 3.28
N TRP A 210 9.88 14.52 2.51
CA TRP A 210 9.72 13.94 1.19
C TRP A 210 9.50 15.07 0.18
N LYS A 211 10.57 15.80 -0.13
CA LYS A 211 10.53 16.96 -1.01
C LYS A 211 9.96 16.60 -2.37
N CYS A 212 10.26 15.40 -2.86
CA CYS A 212 9.76 14.94 -4.14
C CYS A 212 8.22 14.74 -4.17
N LEU A 213 7.59 14.50 -3.01
CA LEU A 213 6.14 14.31 -2.88
C LEU A 213 5.38 15.60 -2.52
N SER A 214 6.09 16.68 -2.17
CA SER A 214 5.50 17.97 -1.78
C SER A 214 4.42 18.50 -2.73
N PRO A 215 4.54 18.38 -4.07
CA PRO A 215 3.51 18.87 -4.99
C PRO A 215 2.14 18.17 -4.86
N TRP A 216 2.07 17.04 -4.15
CA TRP A 216 0.87 16.21 -4.00
C TRP A 216 0.22 16.30 -2.61
N VAL A 217 0.83 17.00 -1.64
CA VAL A 217 0.46 16.91 -0.21
C VAL A 217 0.29 18.25 0.49
#